data_AF-K7ZRX3-F1
#
_entry.id   AF-K7ZRX3-F1
#
_cell.length_a   1.000
_cell.length_b   1.000
_cell.length_c   1.000
_cell.angle_alpha   90.00
_cell.angle_beta   90.00
_cell.angle_gamma   90.00
#
_symmetry.space_group_name_H-M   'P 1'
#
loop_
_entity.id
_entity.type
_entity.pdbx_description
1 polymer ?
#
loop_
_entity_poly.entity_id
_entity_poly.type
_entity_poly.pdbx_seq_one_letter_code
_entity_poly.pdbx_strand_id
1 'polypeptide(L)'
;MNIETVVNEFETRAGTLLRYYTGLLESSRETHFAFKIYNDPFDMVYVMMKGKLYGHVYIKDCKVRQSFELASPKHTEGLIRSIEGHYVGYELHDGKQLSISDMMTSQLFEDEYFMYGLQTYAESNNSDVFEYLENGFDTDTLEGIQSSNTDVIANIEMLYQLATGINEPEPELVEGLKLVTEFIQDENATQEDYTALEHKLTELKSSYYSLNK
;
A
#
# COMPACT_ATOMS: atom_id res chain seq x y z
N MET A 1 9.72 -19.80 -3.39
CA MET A 1 8.42 -19.57 -4.07
C MET A 1 8.75 -19.09 -5.47
N ASN A 2 8.22 -19.72 -6.53
CA ASN A 2 8.40 -19.23 -7.89
C ASN A 2 7.46 -18.03 -8.08
N ILE A 3 7.99 -16.93 -8.61
CA ILE A 3 7.20 -15.73 -8.93
C ILE A 3 6.86 -15.78 -10.41
N GLU A 4 5.59 -16.01 -10.73
CA GLU A 4 5.11 -15.98 -12.11
C GLU A 4 5.02 -14.53 -12.60
N THR A 5 5.18 -14.29 -13.89
CA THR A 5 4.91 -12.97 -14.48
C THR A 5 3.69 -13.08 -15.38
N VAL A 6 2.64 -12.35 -15.03
CA VAL A 6 1.37 -12.31 -15.76
C VAL A 6 1.31 -11.02 -16.59
N VAL A 7 0.56 -11.04 -17.68
CA VAL A 7 0.36 -9.85 -18.52
C VAL A 7 -0.86 -9.08 -18.00
N ASN A 8 -0.86 -7.76 -18.13
CA ASN A 8 -2.04 -6.96 -17.83
C ASN A 8 -3.16 -7.28 -18.84
N GLU A 9 -4.33 -7.68 -18.36
CA GLU A 9 -5.47 -8.15 -19.19
C GLU A 9 -6.55 -7.07 -19.36
N PHE A 10 -6.45 -5.98 -18.60
CA PHE A 10 -7.39 -4.86 -18.59
C PHE A 10 -6.65 -3.54 -18.73
N GLU A 11 -7.39 -2.45 -18.93
CA GLU A 11 -6.83 -1.10 -18.95
C GLU A 11 -6.16 -0.73 -17.62
N THR A 12 -6.63 -1.27 -16.49
CA THR A 12 -6.04 -1.04 -15.16
C THR A 12 -5.47 -2.32 -14.57
N ARG A 13 -4.38 -2.19 -13.79
CA ARG A 13 -3.83 -3.32 -13.01
C ARG A 13 -4.82 -3.80 -11.96
N ALA A 14 -5.58 -2.89 -11.35
CA ALA A 14 -6.68 -3.21 -10.43
C ALA A 14 -7.68 -4.23 -11.02
N GLY A 15 -8.05 -4.09 -12.30
CA GLY A 15 -8.92 -5.03 -13.00
C GLY A 15 -8.30 -6.42 -13.17
N THR A 16 -7.03 -6.46 -13.59
CA THR A 16 -6.27 -7.72 -13.68
C THR A 16 -6.16 -8.39 -12.31
N LEU A 17 -5.81 -7.64 -11.27
CA LEU A 17 -5.71 -8.15 -9.90
C LEU A 17 -7.03 -8.72 -9.40
N LEU A 18 -8.16 -8.05 -9.64
CA LEU A 18 -9.47 -8.53 -9.22
C LEU A 18 -9.86 -9.85 -9.92
N ARG A 19 -9.54 -9.99 -11.21
CA ARG A 19 -9.73 -11.24 -11.94
C ARG A 19 -8.87 -12.38 -11.39
N TYR A 20 -7.57 -12.14 -11.18
CA TYR A 20 -6.68 -13.16 -10.64
C TYR A 20 -7.03 -13.53 -9.20
N TYR A 21 -7.38 -12.54 -8.37
CA TYR A 21 -7.83 -12.74 -7.00
C TYR A 21 -9.03 -13.68 -6.94
N THR A 22 -10.10 -13.36 -7.69
CA THR A 22 -11.32 -14.18 -7.71
C THR A 22 -11.08 -15.56 -8.33
N GLY A 23 -10.25 -15.66 -9.37
CA GLY A 23 -9.91 -16.92 -10.02
C GLY A 23 -9.07 -17.87 -9.16
N LEU A 24 -8.16 -17.33 -8.33
CA LEU A 24 -7.29 -18.10 -7.46
C LEU A 24 -7.83 -18.25 -6.03
N LEU A 25 -8.97 -17.61 -5.69
CA LEU A 25 -9.47 -17.48 -4.32
C LEU A 25 -9.58 -18.84 -3.59
N GLU A 26 -10.29 -19.80 -4.18
CA GLU A 26 -10.49 -21.11 -3.55
C GLU A 26 -9.18 -21.88 -3.39
N SER A 27 -8.32 -21.89 -4.42
CA SER A 27 -7.02 -22.54 -4.36
C SER A 27 -6.08 -21.87 -3.35
N SER A 28 -6.21 -20.55 -3.16
CA SER A 28 -5.33 -19.76 -2.28
C SER A 28 -5.49 -20.06 -0.79
N ARG A 29 -6.58 -20.76 -0.42
CA ARG A 29 -6.82 -21.18 0.98
C ARG A 29 -5.79 -22.21 1.46
N GLU A 30 -5.37 -23.08 0.55
CA GLU A 30 -4.44 -24.18 0.84
C GLU A 30 -3.07 -24.01 0.17
N THR A 31 -3.00 -23.23 -0.92
CA THR A 31 -1.77 -23.03 -1.72
C THR A 31 -1.41 -21.56 -1.79
N HIS A 32 -0.13 -21.22 -1.63
CA HIS A 32 0.33 -19.85 -1.79
C HIS A 32 0.70 -19.59 -3.26
N PHE A 33 0.21 -18.48 -3.81
CA PHE A 33 0.60 -18.03 -5.15
C PHE A 33 1.32 -16.69 -5.04
N ALA A 34 2.34 -16.50 -5.87
CA ALA A 34 2.99 -15.21 -6.02
C ALA A 34 3.27 -14.92 -7.48
N PHE A 35 3.02 -13.67 -7.86
CA PHE A 35 3.18 -13.21 -9.23
C PHE A 35 3.52 -11.73 -9.31
N LYS A 36 4.01 -11.29 -10.47
CA LYS A 36 4.18 -9.89 -10.86
C LYS A 36 3.35 -9.61 -12.10
N ILE A 37 2.94 -8.37 -12.27
CA ILE A 37 2.36 -7.91 -13.54
C ILE A 37 3.51 -7.38 -14.41
N TYR A 38 3.56 -7.82 -15.66
CA TYR A 38 4.55 -7.36 -16.64
C TYR A 38 4.48 -5.84 -16.82
N ASN A 39 5.62 -5.16 -16.71
CA ASN A 39 5.75 -3.70 -16.75
C ASN A 39 4.87 -2.97 -15.72
N ASP A 40 4.69 -3.52 -14.52
CA ASP A 40 4.11 -2.78 -13.41
C ASP A 40 5.01 -1.58 -13.03
N PRO A 41 4.53 -0.32 -13.16
CA PRO A 41 5.34 0.87 -12.89
C PRO A 41 5.72 1.03 -11.41
N PHE A 42 5.01 0.38 -10.48
CA PHE A 42 5.37 0.35 -9.06
C PHE A 42 6.21 -0.87 -8.68
N ASP A 43 6.55 -1.74 -9.65
CA ASP A 43 7.34 -2.95 -9.47
C ASP A 43 6.84 -3.85 -8.32
N MET A 44 5.52 -4.04 -8.19
CA MET A 44 4.95 -4.79 -7.08
C MET A 44 5.10 -6.30 -7.26
N VAL A 45 5.21 -7.00 -6.13
CA VAL A 45 5.00 -8.43 -6.01
C VAL A 45 3.66 -8.65 -5.34
N TYR A 46 2.82 -9.48 -5.96
CA TYR A 46 1.51 -9.85 -5.46
C TYR A 46 1.53 -11.25 -4.88
N VAL A 47 0.91 -11.43 -3.72
CA VAL A 47 0.85 -12.70 -3.01
C VAL A 47 -0.58 -13.03 -2.64
N MET A 48 -1.05 -14.20 -3.08
CA MET A 48 -2.32 -14.79 -2.67
C MET A 48 -2.06 -15.82 -1.58
N MET A 49 -2.62 -15.61 -0.39
CA MET A 49 -2.44 -16.51 0.74
C MET A 49 -3.67 -16.49 1.64
N LYS A 50 -4.13 -17.68 2.06
CA LYS A 50 -5.27 -17.85 2.98
C LYS A 50 -6.53 -17.10 2.55
N GLY A 51 -6.80 -17.05 1.25
CA GLY A 51 -7.98 -16.37 0.70
C GLY A 51 -7.90 -14.86 0.62
N LYS A 52 -6.72 -14.26 0.80
CA LYS A 52 -6.47 -12.81 0.71
C LYS A 52 -5.41 -12.50 -0.35
N LEU A 53 -5.49 -11.31 -0.92
CA LEU A 53 -4.49 -10.74 -1.82
C LEU A 53 -3.68 -9.68 -1.09
N TYR A 54 -2.37 -9.81 -1.15
CA TYR A 54 -1.41 -8.84 -0.62
C TYR A 54 -0.52 -8.30 -1.74
N GLY A 55 -0.02 -7.08 -1.55
CA GLY A 55 0.99 -6.45 -2.40
C GLY A 55 2.12 -5.84 -1.58
N HIS A 56 3.30 -5.80 -2.16
CA HIS A 56 4.40 -4.95 -1.69
C HIS A 56 5.28 -4.56 -2.88
N VAL A 57 5.86 -3.36 -2.85
CA VAL A 57 6.88 -2.93 -3.81
C VAL A 57 8.10 -3.83 -3.65
N TYR A 58 8.67 -4.28 -4.77
CA TYR A 58 9.93 -5.01 -4.74
C TYR A 58 11.07 -4.08 -4.34
N ILE A 59 11.61 -4.29 -3.13
CA ILE A 59 12.78 -3.56 -2.65
C ILE A 59 13.97 -4.52 -2.67
N LYS A 60 14.95 -4.21 -3.53
CA LYS A 60 16.17 -5.00 -3.63
C LYS A 60 16.92 -4.95 -2.28
N ASP A 61 17.43 -6.10 -1.85
CA ASP A 61 18.21 -6.25 -0.62
C ASP A 61 17.45 -5.96 0.69
N CYS A 62 16.13 -5.77 0.64
CA CYS A 62 15.25 -5.66 1.80
C CYS A 62 14.54 -6.99 2.07
N LYS A 63 14.59 -7.47 3.33
CA LYS A 63 13.80 -8.63 3.75
C LYS A 63 12.37 -8.18 4.00
N VAL A 64 11.47 -8.45 3.05
CA VAL A 64 10.05 -8.13 3.19
C VAL A 64 9.46 -8.96 4.34
N ARG A 65 9.03 -8.27 5.39
CA ARG A 65 8.35 -8.82 6.57
C ARG A 65 6.85 -8.52 6.55
N GLN A 66 6.48 -7.37 6.02
CA GLN A 66 5.11 -6.91 5.91
C GLN A 66 4.69 -6.84 4.44
N SER A 67 3.52 -7.39 4.13
CA SER A 67 2.82 -7.12 2.86
C SER A 67 1.47 -6.51 3.18
N PHE A 68 0.95 -5.69 2.28
CA PHE A 68 -0.23 -4.86 2.52
C PHE A 68 -1.46 -5.49 1.86
N GLU A 69 -2.56 -5.62 2.60
CA GLU A 69 -3.79 -6.23 2.09
C GLU A 69 -4.43 -5.37 0.99
N LEU A 70 -4.60 -5.95 -0.19
CA LEU A 70 -5.29 -5.33 -1.33
C LEU A 70 -6.75 -5.77 -1.42
N ALA A 71 -7.03 -7.02 -1.03
CA ALA A 71 -8.38 -7.58 -1.05
C ALA A 71 -8.54 -8.79 -0.14
N SER A 72 -9.76 -8.96 0.37
CA SER A 72 -10.24 -10.17 1.04
C SER A 72 -11.66 -10.52 0.60
N PRO A 73 -12.23 -11.69 0.98
CA PRO A 73 -13.45 -12.21 0.34
C PRO A 73 -14.66 -11.29 0.44
N LYS A 74 -14.68 -10.45 1.49
CA LYS A 74 -15.73 -9.47 1.73
C LYS A 74 -15.29 -8.03 1.46
N HIS A 75 -14.00 -7.80 1.21
CA HIS A 75 -13.42 -6.48 1.00
C HIS A 75 -12.65 -6.43 -0.31
N THR A 76 -13.37 -6.09 -1.40
CA THR A 76 -12.80 -5.93 -2.76
C THR A 76 -13.02 -4.51 -3.30
N GLU A 77 -13.74 -3.69 -2.54
CA GLU A 77 -14.10 -2.31 -2.85
C GLU A 77 -12.87 -1.43 -3.08
N GLY A 78 -11.73 -1.69 -2.43
CA GLY A 78 -10.49 -0.94 -2.67
C GLY A 78 -10.02 -1.06 -4.13
N LEU A 79 -9.98 -2.29 -4.65
CA LEU A 79 -9.65 -2.54 -6.06
C LEU A 79 -10.73 -2.01 -7.00
N ILE A 80 -12.01 -2.24 -6.69
CA ILE A 80 -13.13 -1.76 -7.53
C ILE A 80 -13.12 -0.23 -7.62
N ARG A 81 -12.94 0.47 -6.49
CA ARG A 81 -12.84 1.93 -6.45
C ARG A 81 -11.61 2.44 -7.18
N SER A 82 -10.51 1.69 -7.21
CA SER A 82 -9.33 2.06 -8.00
C SER A 82 -9.57 1.93 -9.50
N ILE A 83 -10.42 0.97 -9.92
CA ILE A 83 -10.89 0.88 -11.31
C ILE A 83 -11.78 2.08 -11.65
N GLU A 84 -12.76 2.42 -10.81
CA GLU A 84 -13.65 3.57 -11.06
C GLU A 84 -12.87 4.89 -11.02
N GLY A 85 -12.06 5.09 -9.97
CA GLY A 85 -11.24 6.28 -9.76
C GLY A 85 -10.19 6.51 -10.83
N HIS A 86 -9.73 5.46 -11.51
CA HIS A 86 -8.90 5.59 -12.71
C HIS A 86 -9.59 6.43 -13.80
N TYR A 87 -10.88 6.21 -14.05
CA TYR A 87 -11.61 6.89 -15.12
C TYR A 87 -12.19 8.24 -14.70
N VAL A 88 -12.73 8.34 -13.49
CA VAL A 88 -13.52 9.52 -13.06
C VAL A 88 -12.93 10.25 -11.87
N GLY A 89 -11.87 9.73 -11.25
CA GLY A 89 -11.33 10.28 -10.01
C GLY A 89 -12.25 10.07 -8.81
N TYR A 90 -12.09 10.92 -7.80
CA TYR A 90 -12.79 10.86 -6.52
C TYR A 90 -13.42 12.22 -6.20
N GLU A 91 -14.70 12.21 -5.84
CA GLU A 91 -15.40 13.39 -5.32
C GLU A 91 -15.25 13.43 -3.80
N LEU A 92 -14.62 14.49 -3.28
CA LEU A 92 -14.52 14.75 -1.85
C LEU A 92 -15.83 15.32 -1.31
N HIS A 93 -16.04 15.23 0.01
CA HIS A 93 -17.26 15.74 0.65
C HIS A 93 -17.46 17.26 0.51
N ASP A 94 -16.39 18.01 0.24
CA ASP A 94 -16.45 19.44 -0.05
C ASP A 94 -16.77 19.76 -1.52
N GLY A 95 -17.02 18.74 -2.34
CA GLY A 95 -17.35 18.83 -3.77
C GLY A 95 -16.12 18.94 -4.68
N LYS A 96 -14.89 18.83 -4.16
CA LYS A 96 -13.67 18.82 -4.98
C LYS A 96 -13.52 17.47 -5.68
N GLN A 97 -13.32 17.49 -6.99
CA GLN A 97 -12.93 16.29 -7.76
C GLN A 97 -11.39 16.17 -7.78
N LEU A 98 -10.87 15.01 -7.40
CA LEU A 98 -9.44 14.67 -7.49
C LEU A 98 -9.23 13.52 -8.48
N SER A 99 -8.16 13.58 -9.29
CA SER A 99 -7.71 12.42 -10.04
C SER A 99 -7.23 11.31 -9.07
N ILE A 100 -7.08 10.08 -9.54
CA ILE A 100 -6.52 9.00 -8.71
C ILE A 100 -5.08 9.31 -8.27
N SER A 101 -4.27 9.96 -9.11
CA SER A 101 -2.91 10.41 -8.76
C SER A 101 -2.93 11.48 -7.68
N ASP A 102 -3.83 12.46 -7.78
CA ASP A 102 -3.94 13.52 -6.76
C ASP A 102 -4.53 13.00 -5.45
N MET A 103 -5.42 12.00 -5.52
CA MET A 103 -5.88 11.29 -4.32
C MET A 103 -4.70 10.58 -3.64
N MET A 104 -3.90 9.82 -4.37
CA MET A 104 -2.71 9.16 -3.82
C MET A 104 -1.71 10.19 -3.27
N THR A 105 -1.50 11.30 -3.97
CA THR A 105 -0.64 12.42 -3.53
C THR A 105 -1.12 13.00 -2.20
N SER A 106 -2.41 13.27 -2.08
CA SER A 106 -3.00 13.81 -0.85
C SER A 106 -2.78 12.86 0.34
N GLN A 107 -3.03 11.57 0.14
CA GLN A 107 -2.82 10.55 1.18
C GLN A 107 -1.34 10.36 1.55
N LEU A 108 -0.43 10.43 0.57
CA LEU A 108 1.00 10.17 0.78
C LEU A 108 1.75 11.37 1.36
N PHE A 109 1.38 12.60 0.98
CA PHE A 109 2.19 13.79 1.25
C PHE A 109 1.46 14.88 2.06
N GLU A 110 0.14 14.80 2.23
CA GLU A 110 -0.66 15.84 2.88
C GLU A 110 -1.39 15.37 4.14
N ASP A 111 -1.43 14.07 4.38
CA ASP A 111 -2.04 13.52 5.58
C ASP A 111 -1.10 13.66 6.79
N GLU A 112 -1.37 14.65 7.63
CA GLU A 112 -0.63 14.90 8.88
C GLU A 112 -0.76 13.75 9.89
N TYR A 113 -1.89 13.03 9.90
CA TYR A 113 -2.08 11.87 10.77
C TYR A 113 -1.22 10.70 10.33
N PHE A 114 -1.07 10.50 9.02
CA PHE A 114 -0.19 9.50 8.48
C PHE A 114 1.28 9.79 8.83
N MET A 115 1.73 11.04 8.68
CA MET A 115 3.08 11.46 9.07
C MET A 115 3.33 11.27 10.57
N TYR A 116 2.38 11.68 11.42
CA TYR A 116 2.46 11.45 12.85
C TYR A 116 2.49 9.96 13.22
N GLY A 117 1.74 9.13 12.49
CA GLY A 117 1.77 7.68 12.63
C GLY A 117 3.14 7.09 12.32
N LEU A 118 3.77 7.51 11.21
CA LEU A 118 5.14 7.09 10.84
C LEU A 118 6.18 7.51 11.88
N GLN A 119 6.03 8.69 12.48
CA GLN A 119 6.88 9.12 13.59
C GLN A 119 6.73 8.18 14.79
N THR A 120 5.49 7.91 15.18
CA THR A 120 5.18 7.05 16.32
C THR A 120 5.69 5.62 16.10
N TYR A 121 5.66 5.14 14.85
CA TYR A 121 6.21 3.84 14.45
C TYR A 121 7.69 3.74 14.86
N ALA A 122 8.51 4.72 14.45
CA ALA A 122 9.93 4.83 14.85
C ALA A 122 10.13 4.97 16.37
N GLU A 123 9.33 5.80 17.06
CA GLU A 123 9.46 6.01 18.51
C GLU A 123 9.17 4.74 19.33
N SER A 124 8.32 3.86 18.80
CA SER A 124 7.93 2.60 19.45
C SER A 124 8.93 1.45 19.27
N ASN A 125 10.03 1.64 18.53
CA ASN A 125 10.96 0.58 18.11
C ASN A 125 10.24 -0.65 17.51
N ASN A 126 9.05 -0.44 16.94
CA ASN A 126 8.26 -1.47 16.27
C ASN A 126 7.88 -2.70 17.15
N SER A 127 8.02 -2.63 18.48
CA SER A 127 7.79 -3.79 19.36
C SER A 127 6.35 -4.30 19.29
N ASP A 128 5.42 -3.37 19.19
CA ASP A 128 3.99 -3.67 19.25
C ASP A 128 3.53 -4.37 17.97
N VAL A 129 3.95 -3.90 16.80
CA VAL A 129 3.37 -4.31 15.50
C VAL A 129 3.60 -5.78 15.18
N PHE A 130 4.78 -6.30 15.48
CA PHE A 130 5.13 -7.68 15.12
C PHE A 130 4.60 -8.69 16.14
N GLU A 131 4.50 -8.34 17.42
CA GLU A 131 3.91 -9.20 18.45
C GLU A 131 2.39 -9.37 18.25
N TYR A 132 1.69 -8.35 17.74
CA TYR A 132 0.26 -8.44 17.38
C TYR A 132 0.00 -9.25 16.10
N LEU A 133 0.89 -9.19 15.09
CA LEU A 133 0.70 -9.88 13.80
C LEU A 133 1.02 -11.38 13.86
N GLU A 134 1.96 -11.82 14.71
CA GLU A 134 2.27 -13.24 14.89
C GLU A 134 1.11 -14.04 15.50
N ASN A 135 0.26 -13.40 16.32
CA ASN A 135 -0.80 -14.06 17.07
C ASN A 135 -2.13 -14.19 16.30
N GLY A 136 -2.24 -13.56 15.12
CA GLY A 136 -3.46 -13.56 14.31
C GLY A 136 -4.54 -12.64 14.89
N PHE A 137 -5.27 -11.96 14.01
CA PHE A 137 -6.38 -11.08 14.38
C PHE A 137 -7.49 -11.86 15.11
N ASP A 138 -7.46 -11.85 16.45
CA ASP A 138 -8.56 -12.27 17.31
C ASP A 138 -9.26 -11.02 17.85
N THR A 139 -10.43 -10.72 17.28
CA THR A 139 -11.22 -9.51 17.54
C THR A 139 -11.72 -9.39 18.98
N ASP A 140 -11.58 -10.44 19.79
CA ASP A 140 -12.08 -10.50 21.17
C ASP A 140 -11.09 -9.93 22.21
N THR A 141 -9.89 -9.51 21.80
CA THR A 141 -8.89 -8.84 22.67
C THR A 141 -8.89 -7.31 22.56
N LEU A 142 -9.83 -6.75 21.80
CA LEU A 142 -9.91 -5.34 21.40
C LEU A 142 -10.67 -4.43 22.39
N GLU A 143 -10.31 -4.44 23.66
CA GLU A 143 -10.65 -3.34 24.58
C GLU A 143 -9.37 -2.77 25.20
N GLY A 144 -8.65 -1.93 24.45
CA GLY A 144 -7.68 -1.01 25.07
C GLY A 144 -6.44 -0.60 24.29
N ILE A 145 -6.10 -1.26 23.17
CA ILE A 145 -4.89 -0.95 22.39
C ILE A 145 -5.27 -0.83 20.89
N GLN A 146 -6.00 0.23 20.56
CA GLN A 146 -6.02 0.76 19.19
C GLN A 146 -4.77 1.65 19.05
N SER A 147 -3.62 1.04 18.78
CA SER A 147 -2.34 1.75 18.66
C SER A 147 -2.18 2.28 17.22
N SER A 148 -1.75 3.53 17.11
CA SER A 148 -1.44 4.30 15.89
C SER A 148 -0.77 3.52 14.74
N ASN A 149 -0.05 2.44 15.04
CA ASN A 149 0.59 1.60 14.05
C ASN A 149 -0.40 0.85 13.14
N THR A 150 -1.58 0.49 13.64
CA THR A 150 -2.64 -0.12 12.81
C THR A 150 -3.14 0.88 11.76
N ASP A 151 -3.23 2.15 12.13
CA ASP A 151 -3.64 3.23 11.24
C ASP A 151 -2.57 3.49 10.16
N VAL A 152 -1.27 3.37 10.49
CA VAL A 152 -0.18 3.46 9.50
C VAL A 152 -0.28 2.36 8.45
N ILE A 153 -0.48 1.10 8.87
CA ILE A 153 -0.62 -0.02 7.93
C ILE A 153 -1.86 0.17 7.05
N ALA A 154 -2.99 0.57 7.62
CA ALA A 154 -4.22 0.82 6.88
C ALA A 154 -4.07 1.95 5.84
N ASN A 155 -3.36 3.02 6.20
CA ASN A 155 -3.04 4.10 5.26
C ASN A 155 -2.17 3.61 4.10
N ILE A 156 -1.16 2.78 4.38
CA ILE A 156 -0.32 2.19 3.34
C ILE A 156 -1.13 1.24 2.46
N GLU A 157 -1.99 0.39 3.03
CA GLU A 157 -2.90 -0.46 2.26
C GLU A 157 -3.76 0.34 1.27
N MET A 158 -4.29 1.49 1.70
CA MET A 158 -5.02 2.40 0.82
C MET A 158 -4.12 2.98 -0.29
N LEU A 159 -2.89 3.40 0.02
CA LEU A 159 -1.92 3.87 -0.98
C LEU A 159 -1.62 2.78 -2.03
N TYR A 160 -1.46 1.54 -1.59
CA TYR A 160 -1.25 0.39 -2.46
C TYR A 160 -2.46 0.12 -3.35
N GLN A 161 -3.69 0.21 -2.81
CA GLN A 161 -4.91 0.08 -3.59
C GLN A 161 -4.97 1.16 -4.68
N LEU A 162 -4.78 2.44 -4.33
CA LEU A 162 -4.77 3.56 -5.28
C LEU A 162 -3.72 3.35 -6.38
N ALA A 163 -2.51 2.93 -6.01
CA ALA A 163 -1.43 2.67 -6.95
C ALA A 163 -1.79 1.61 -8.01
N THR A 164 -2.69 0.66 -7.73
CA THR A 164 -3.15 -0.32 -8.73
C THR A 164 -4.00 0.29 -9.86
N GLY A 165 -4.55 1.49 -9.67
CA GLY A 165 -5.34 2.22 -10.66
C GLY A 165 -4.56 3.26 -11.47
N ILE A 166 -3.28 3.51 -11.16
CA ILE A 166 -2.48 4.56 -11.84
C ILE A 166 -1.62 3.93 -12.95
N ASN A 167 -1.91 4.20 -14.22
CA ASN A 167 -1.20 3.53 -15.33
C ASN A 167 0.22 4.06 -15.57
N GLU A 168 0.38 5.38 -15.56
CA GLU A 168 1.66 6.07 -15.78
C GLU A 168 1.89 7.02 -14.59
N PRO A 169 2.34 6.50 -13.43
CA PRO A 169 2.53 7.32 -12.24
C PRO A 169 3.71 8.28 -12.42
N GLU A 170 3.57 9.47 -11.84
CA GLU A 170 4.70 10.39 -11.68
C GLU A 170 5.80 9.74 -10.82
N PRO A 171 7.09 9.99 -11.10
CA PRO A 171 8.20 9.38 -10.37
C PRO A 171 8.13 9.57 -8.85
N GLU A 172 7.56 10.70 -8.40
CA GLU A 172 7.38 11.03 -6.99
C GLU A 172 6.45 10.06 -6.28
N LEU A 173 5.39 9.56 -6.94
CA LEU A 173 4.48 8.59 -6.36
C LEU A 173 5.14 7.21 -6.23
N VAL A 174 5.94 6.82 -7.24
CA VAL A 174 6.67 5.55 -7.23
C VAL A 174 7.72 5.56 -6.12
N GLU A 175 8.55 6.61 -6.04
CA GLU A 175 9.59 6.71 -5.03
C GLU A 175 9.00 6.91 -3.63
N GLY A 176 7.96 7.72 -3.48
CA GLY A 176 7.31 7.95 -2.19
C GLY A 176 6.69 6.67 -1.60
N LEU A 177 5.97 5.88 -2.42
CA LEU A 177 5.42 4.59 -1.96
C LEU A 177 6.53 3.61 -1.57
N LYS A 178 7.62 3.59 -2.33
CA LYS A 178 8.80 2.75 -2.05
C LYS A 178 9.48 3.14 -0.73
N LEU A 179 9.72 4.43 -0.49
CA LEU A 179 10.36 4.92 0.73
C LEU A 179 9.56 4.60 1.98
N VAL A 180 8.25 4.85 1.94
CA VAL A 180 7.34 4.49 3.05
C VAL A 180 7.32 2.99 3.28
N THR A 181 7.30 2.20 2.20
CA THR A 181 7.35 0.73 2.30
C THR A 181 8.65 0.30 2.97
N GLU A 182 9.80 0.80 2.51
CA GLU A 182 11.13 0.45 3.02
C GLU A 182 11.24 0.76 4.52
N PHE A 183 10.76 1.94 4.94
CA PHE A 183 10.74 2.35 6.34
C PHE A 183 9.97 1.37 7.23
N ILE A 184 8.80 0.90 6.80
CA ILE A 184 7.99 -0.07 7.55
C ILE A 184 8.60 -1.48 7.57
N GLN A 185 9.48 -1.82 6.63
CA GLN A 185 10.18 -3.10 6.67
C GLN A 185 11.35 -3.09 7.67
N ASP A 186 11.88 -1.92 8.04
CA ASP A 186 13.00 -1.80 8.96
C ASP A 186 12.54 -1.90 10.42
N GLU A 187 12.84 -3.03 11.05
CA GLU A 187 12.50 -3.30 12.44
C GLU A 187 13.23 -2.39 13.43
N ASN A 188 14.35 -1.81 13.02
CA ASN A 188 15.18 -0.94 13.85
C ASN A 188 15.08 0.52 13.40
N ALA A 189 14.06 0.89 12.61
CA ALA A 189 13.83 2.25 12.18
C ALA A 189 13.85 3.21 13.37
N THR A 190 14.75 4.19 13.34
CA THR A 190 14.96 5.15 14.41
C THR A 190 14.27 6.48 14.12
N GLN A 191 14.28 7.38 15.11
CA GLN A 191 13.85 8.76 14.91
C GLN A 191 14.67 9.50 13.84
N GLU A 192 15.95 9.17 13.69
CA GLU A 192 16.80 9.75 12.65
C GLU A 192 16.34 9.28 11.26
N ASP A 193 15.97 8.00 11.13
CA ASP A 193 15.44 7.43 9.88
C ASP A 193 14.09 8.06 9.53
N TYR A 194 13.21 8.27 10.52
CA TYR A 194 11.96 9.00 10.31
C TYR A 194 12.21 10.44 9.81
N THR A 195 13.13 11.16 10.44
CA THR A 195 13.46 12.53 10.04
C THR A 195 14.01 12.58 8.61
N ALA A 196 14.82 11.59 8.22
CA ALA A 196 15.33 11.45 6.86
C ALA A 196 14.20 11.11 5.85
N LEU A 197 13.25 10.26 6.23
CA LEU A 197 12.07 9.94 5.44
C LEU A 197 11.20 11.18 5.23
N GLU A 198 10.85 11.90 6.30
CA GLU A 198 10.03 13.11 6.25
C GLU A 198 10.62 14.17 5.33
N HIS A 199 11.94 14.38 5.41
CA HIS A 199 12.63 15.32 4.52
C HIS A 199 12.49 14.91 3.05
N LYS A 200 12.72 13.64 2.72
CA LYS A 200 12.58 13.13 1.35
C LYS A 200 11.14 13.23 0.84
N LEU A 201 10.15 12.88 1.66
CA LEU A 201 8.74 13.01 1.29
C LEU A 201 8.36 14.48 1.03
N THR A 202 8.93 15.41 1.79
CA THR A 202 8.74 16.86 1.59
C THR A 202 9.37 17.35 0.28
N GLU A 203 10.54 16.83 -0.09
CA GLU A 203 11.18 17.11 -1.38
C GLU A 203 10.34 16.57 -2.54
N LEU A 204 9.86 15.32 -2.44
CA LEU A 204 8.98 14.71 -3.44
C LEU A 204 7.67 15.49 -3.59
N LYS A 205 7.03 15.86 -2.47
CA LYS A 205 5.84 16.73 -2.46
C LYS A 205 6.09 18.03 -3.21
N SER A 206 7.22 18.69 -2.92
CA SER A 206 7.58 19.95 -3.56
C SER A 206 7.82 19.79 -5.06
N SER A 207 8.49 18.70 -5.47
CA SER A 207 8.72 18.35 -6.87
C SER A 207 7.39 18.13 -7.61
N TYR A 208 6.53 17.25 -7.09
CA TYR A 208 5.22 16.92 -7.68
C TYR A 208 4.38 18.18 -7.91
N TYR A 209 4.25 19.04 -6.89
CA TYR A 209 3.46 20.27 -7.01
C TYR A 209 4.14 21.40 -7.81
N SER A 210 5.44 21.31 -8.06
CA SER A 210 6.12 22.26 -8.95
C SER A 210 5.93 21.90 -10.43
N LEU A 211 5.85 20.61 -10.73
CA LEU A 211 5.66 20.07 -12.08
C LEU A 211 4.18 20.13 -12.52
N ASN A 212 3.26 19.98 -11.56
CA ASN A 212 1.81 19.92 -11.80
C ASN A 212 1.05 21.23 -11.51
N LYS A 213 1.75 22.37 -11.50
CA LYS A 213 1.17 23.72 -11.30
C LYS A 213 0.82 24.45 -12.59
#